data_AF-A0A8S3U187-F1
#
_entry.id   AF-A0A8S3U187-F1
#
_cell.length_a   1.000
_cell.length_b   1.000
_cell.length_c   1.000
_cell.angle_alpha   90.00
_cell.angle_beta   90.00
_cell.angle_gamma   90.00
#
_symmetry.space_group_name_H-M   'P 1'
#
loop_
_entity.id
_entity.type
_entity.pdbx_description
1 polymer ?
#
loop_
_entity_poly.entity_id
_entity_poly.type
_entity_poly.pdbx_seq_one_letter_code
_entity_poly.pdbx_strand_id
1 'polypeptide(L)'
;MKRQISIQSFFGSTSKRQKSDETLTTRNEDFTNAESAVNERAVDVVSALESVSLVKEALQDVRDNIGEFHAKWYSQILKMADDLDVTPSKPRTCGRQTTRSNVPCESTEDYYKKTIAIPLLDHMLTEMNSRFGDLQIKASMGLQVIPAMIGQSSTTDFEYFVDDLPSPSTLEQEMHMWKLKWANESDPPSDIITALQNCSSIIFPNVHQILKICGTFPVTSCECERSISRLRLVKTYLRSTMSTSRLSSLIMMYAHRNMTVNPKEVVMQYARRNPRRIVLPDILVD
;
A
#
# COMPACT_ATOMS: atom_id res chain seq x y z
N MET A 1 -31.14 -12.27 45.84
CA MET A 1 -30.05 -11.60 46.59
C MET A 1 -29.11 -10.94 45.57
N LYS A 2 -29.33 -9.68 45.17
CA LYS A 2 -28.63 -8.47 45.68
C LYS A 2 -27.16 -8.70 46.10
N ARG A 3 -26.22 -8.13 45.32
CA ARG A 3 -25.30 -7.06 45.78
C ARG A 3 -24.58 -6.39 44.59
N GLN A 4 -24.81 -5.07 44.48
CA GLN A 4 -23.97 -4.08 43.80
C GLN A 4 -22.65 -3.92 44.56
N ILE A 5 -21.55 -3.58 43.88
CA ILE A 5 -20.52 -2.66 44.40
C ILE A 5 -19.98 -1.86 43.21
N SER A 6 -19.88 -0.54 43.38
CA SER A 6 -19.26 0.40 42.45
C SER A 6 -18.41 1.40 43.26
N ILE A 7 -17.36 1.90 42.61
CA ILE A 7 -16.65 3.19 42.77
C ILE A 7 -15.44 3.31 43.75
N GLN A 8 -14.30 3.68 43.12
CA GLN A 8 -13.15 4.52 43.52
C GLN A 8 -12.34 4.24 44.81
N SER A 9 -11.03 4.08 44.62
CA SER A 9 -10.01 5.08 44.98
C SER A 9 -8.60 4.50 44.74
N PHE A 10 -7.73 5.22 44.05
CA PHE A 10 -6.34 5.46 44.45
C PHE A 10 -5.65 6.33 43.39
N PHE A 11 -5.60 7.63 43.64
CA PHE A 11 -4.63 8.53 43.01
C PHE A 11 -3.27 8.27 43.66
N GLY A 12 -2.25 8.02 42.84
CA GLY A 12 -0.85 7.98 43.25
C GLY A 12 -0.01 8.67 42.19
N SER A 13 0.24 9.96 42.39
CA SER A 13 1.21 10.77 41.64
C SER A 13 2.64 10.34 41.99
N THR A 14 3.52 10.22 40.99
CA THR A 14 4.76 11.04 40.85
C THR A 14 5.74 10.46 39.81
N SER A 15 6.42 11.37 39.11
CA SER A 15 7.67 11.20 38.36
C SER A 15 7.64 10.53 36.97
N LYS A 16 7.32 11.32 35.95
CA LYS A 16 7.74 11.10 34.55
C LYS A 16 8.16 12.44 33.94
N ARG A 17 9.45 12.76 33.98
CA ARG A 17 10.03 13.88 33.21
C ARG A 17 11.55 13.73 33.05
N GLN A 18 12.01 12.59 32.54
CA GLN A 18 13.40 12.47 32.07
C GLN A 18 13.65 11.30 31.08
N LYS A 19 12.60 10.64 30.59
CA LYS A 19 12.70 9.48 29.68
C LYS A 19 12.18 9.75 28.26
N SER A 20 11.97 11.02 27.89
CA SER A 20 11.45 11.39 26.57
C SER A 20 12.54 11.44 25.49
N ASP A 21 13.74 11.88 25.84
CA ASP A 21 14.73 12.28 24.83
C ASP A 21 15.51 11.08 24.26
N GLU A 22 15.89 10.10 25.09
CA GLU A 22 16.49 8.83 24.61
C GLU A 22 15.51 8.00 23.75
N THR A 23 14.21 8.07 24.03
CA THR A 23 13.20 7.35 23.23
C THR A 23 12.89 8.01 21.90
N LEU A 24 13.27 9.29 21.71
CA LEU A 24 13.08 10.02 20.46
C LEU A 24 14.24 9.76 19.50
N THR A 25 15.47 9.63 20.02
CA THR A 25 16.67 9.32 19.22
C THR A 25 16.64 7.90 18.66
N THR A 26 16.31 6.90 19.48
CA THR A 26 16.16 5.51 19.03
C THR A 26 15.02 5.35 18.03
N ARG A 27 13.90 6.07 18.25
CA ARG A 27 12.78 6.08 17.29
C ARG A 27 13.14 6.73 15.97
N ASN A 28 13.99 7.76 15.96
CA ASN A 28 14.42 8.43 14.72
C ASN A 28 15.39 7.56 13.90
N GLU A 29 16.22 6.76 14.56
CA GLU A 29 17.02 5.71 13.89
C GLU A 29 16.12 4.60 13.32
N ASP A 30 15.06 4.21 14.05
CA ASP A 30 14.03 3.31 13.52
C ASP A 30 13.31 3.91 12.30
N PHE A 31 13.16 5.24 12.21
CA PHE A 31 12.51 5.91 11.07
C PHE A 31 13.39 5.95 9.82
N THR A 32 14.70 6.20 9.95
CA THR A 32 15.64 6.14 8.80
C THR A 32 15.88 4.71 8.35
N ASN A 33 15.98 3.77 9.29
CA ASN A 33 16.06 2.34 8.99
C ASN A 33 14.75 1.83 8.35
N ALA A 34 13.60 2.41 8.72
CA ALA A 34 12.32 2.08 8.10
C ALA A 34 12.11 2.74 6.73
N GLU A 35 12.81 3.83 6.38
CA GLU A 35 12.83 4.42 5.03
C GLU A 35 13.80 3.65 4.12
N SER A 36 14.96 3.22 4.63
CA SER A 36 15.84 2.30 3.91
C SER A 36 15.22 0.89 3.77
N ALA A 37 14.38 0.46 4.72
CA ALA A 37 13.61 -0.78 4.61
C ALA A 37 12.35 -0.66 3.74
N VAL A 38 11.97 0.54 3.26
CA VAL A 38 10.88 0.73 2.28
C VAL A 38 11.34 0.36 0.87
N ASN A 39 12.61 0.58 0.58
CA ASN A 39 13.27 -0.08 -0.53
C ASN A 39 13.65 -1.50 -0.11
N GLU A 40 12.65 -2.32 0.25
CA GLU A 40 12.82 -3.76 0.09
C GLU A 40 13.30 -3.99 -1.36
N ARG A 41 14.33 -4.82 -1.50
CA ARG A 41 15.19 -4.90 -2.69
C ARG A 41 14.32 -4.91 -3.92
N ALA A 42 14.62 -4.12 -4.94
CA ALA A 42 13.79 -4.11 -6.15
C ALA A 42 13.67 -5.51 -6.80
N VAL A 43 14.67 -6.37 -6.51
CA VAL A 43 14.67 -7.82 -6.69
C VAL A 43 13.40 -8.50 -6.14
N ASP A 44 13.06 -8.21 -4.89
CA ASP A 44 11.93 -8.79 -4.17
C ASP A 44 10.60 -8.31 -4.77
N VAL A 45 10.54 -7.07 -5.26
CA VAL A 45 9.34 -6.50 -5.89
C VAL A 45 9.02 -7.18 -7.22
N VAL A 46 10.01 -7.40 -8.08
CA VAL A 46 9.80 -8.08 -9.37
C VAL A 46 9.39 -9.55 -9.16
N SER A 47 10.09 -10.27 -8.27
CA SER A 47 9.74 -11.65 -7.92
C SER A 47 8.34 -11.76 -7.27
N ALA A 48 7.96 -10.79 -6.44
CA ALA A 48 6.62 -10.73 -5.88
C ALA A 48 5.55 -10.52 -6.96
N LEU A 49 5.82 -9.72 -8.00
CA LEU A 49 4.88 -9.51 -9.10
C LEU A 49 4.71 -10.75 -9.98
N GLU A 50 5.78 -11.52 -10.22
CA GLU A 50 5.70 -12.82 -10.88
C GLU A 50 4.86 -13.83 -10.06
N SER A 51 5.02 -13.80 -8.74
CA SER A 51 4.19 -14.61 -7.84
C SER A 51 2.72 -14.17 -7.89
N VAL A 52 2.45 -12.87 -8.03
CA VAL A 52 1.10 -12.33 -8.19
C VAL A 52 0.47 -12.80 -9.50
N SER A 53 1.21 -12.83 -10.62
CA SER A 53 0.67 -13.38 -11.88
C SER A 53 0.32 -14.86 -11.73
N LEU A 54 1.18 -15.65 -11.08
CA LEU A 54 0.89 -17.06 -10.80
C LEU A 54 -0.37 -17.23 -9.94
N VAL A 55 -0.55 -16.38 -8.91
CA VAL A 55 -1.76 -16.41 -8.08
C VAL A 55 -3.01 -16.04 -8.87
N LYS A 56 -2.92 -15.05 -9.79
CA LYS A 56 -4.04 -14.71 -10.67
C LYS A 56 -4.41 -15.87 -11.57
N GLU A 57 -3.43 -16.53 -12.19
CA GLU A 57 -3.65 -17.71 -13.02
C GLU A 57 -4.28 -18.85 -12.22
N ALA A 58 -3.79 -19.12 -11.00
CA ALA A 58 -4.36 -20.13 -10.13
C ALA A 58 -5.81 -19.81 -9.71
N LEU A 59 -6.12 -18.55 -9.40
CA LEU A 59 -7.49 -18.12 -9.09
C LEU A 59 -8.41 -18.22 -10.32
N GLN A 60 -7.88 -17.93 -11.51
CA GLN A 60 -8.62 -18.06 -12.76
C GLN A 60 -8.89 -19.53 -13.08
N ASP A 61 -7.91 -20.42 -12.89
CA ASP A 61 -8.09 -21.87 -13.04
C ASP A 61 -9.16 -22.41 -12.08
N VAL A 62 -9.12 -21.99 -10.81
CA VAL A 62 -10.17 -22.34 -9.83
C VAL A 62 -11.54 -21.82 -10.26
N ARG A 63 -11.59 -20.65 -10.91
CA ARG A 63 -12.85 -20.05 -11.37
C ARG A 63 -13.41 -20.74 -12.61
N ASP A 64 -12.55 -21.22 -13.51
CA ASP A 64 -12.92 -21.94 -14.73
C ASP A 64 -13.33 -23.39 -14.40
N ASN A 65 -12.62 -24.03 -13.47
CA ASN A 65 -12.86 -25.40 -13.00
C ASN A 65 -13.65 -25.46 -11.68
N ILE A 66 -14.49 -24.46 -11.41
CA ILE A 66 -15.18 -24.28 -10.11
C ILE A 66 -16.01 -25.50 -9.69
N GLY A 67 -16.51 -26.30 -10.64
CA GLY A 67 -17.25 -27.52 -10.34
C GLY A 67 -16.43 -28.54 -9.56
N GLU A 68 -15.19 -28.79 -9.99
CA GLU A 68 -14.31 -29.79 -9.36
C GLU A 68 -13.75 -29.30 -8.01
N PHE A 69 -13.32 -28.04 -7.96
CA PHE A 69 -12.80 -27.45 -6.73
C PHE A 69 -13.88 -27.32 -5.66
N HIS A 70 -15.07 -26.86 -6.04
CA HIS A 70 -16.19 -26.74 -5.10
C HIS A 70 -16.65 -28.09 -4.57
N ALA A 71 -16.68 -29.15 -5.40
CA ALA A 71 -17.01 -30.49 -4.93
C ALA A 71 -16.03 -30.98 -3.85
N LYS A 72 -14.72 -30.74 -4.03
CA LYS A 72 -13.70 -31.04 -3.03
C LYS A 72 -13.92 -30.25 -1.74
N TRP A 73 -14.13 -28.94 -1.83
CA TRP A 73 -14.39 -28.10 -0.65
C TRP A 73 -15.67 -28.50 0.08
N TYR A 74 -16.73 -28.78 -0.66
CA TYR A 74 -18.02 -29.19 -0.10
C TYR A 74 -17.89 -30.54 0.64
N SER A 75 -17.11 -31.49 0.11
CA SER A 75 -16.82 -32.74 0.81
C SER A 75 -16.07 -32.54 2.14
N GLN A 76 -15.16 -31.56 2.22
CA GLN A 76 -14.46 -31.20 3.46
C GLN A 76 -15.40 -30.52 4.45
N ILE A 77 -16.27 -29.63 3.96
CA ILE A 77 -17.30 -28.98 4.76
C ILE A 77 -18.25 -30.02 5.36
N LEU A 78 -18.67 -31.04 4.60
CA LEU A 78 -19.51 -32.11 5.11
C LEU A 78 -18.83 -32.89 6.26
N LYS A 79 -17.53 -33.18 6.14
CA LYS A 79 -16.77 -33.83 7.23
C LYS A 79 -16.71 -32.95 8.49
N MET A 80 -16.38 -31.68 8.33
CA MET A 80 -16.33 -30.74 9.47
C MET A 80 -17.71 -30.52 10.10
N ALA A 81 -18.77 -30.58 9.30
CA ALA A 81 -20.14 -30.43 9.77
C ALA A 81 -20.61 -31.67 10.56
N ASP A 82 -20.19 -32.86 10.14
CA ASP A 82 -20.40 -34.13 10.86
C ASP A 82 -19.69 -34.12 12.22
N ASP A 83 -18.45 -33.63 12.28
CA ASP A 83 -17.69 -33.45 13.53
C ASP A 83 -18.38 -32.51 14.53
N LEU A 84 -19.22 -31.59 14.03
CA LEU A 84 -19.93 -30.58 14.83
C LEU A 84 -21.43 -30.88 15.01
N ASP A 85 -21.91 -32.01 14.51
CA ASP A 85 -23.33 -32.41 14.51
C ASP A 85 -24.27 -31.36 13.86
N VAL A 86 -23.78 -30.71 12.78
CA VAL A 86 -24.53 -29.70 12.02
C VAL A 86 -24.83 -30.22 10.61
N THR A 87 -26.10 -30.15 10.19
CA THR A 87 -26.47 -30.47 8.81
C THR A 87 -26.52 -29.20 7.95
N PRO A 88 -25.71 -29.09 6.88
CA PRO A 88 -25.76 -27.92 6.00
C PRO A 88 -27.10 -27.89 5.25
N SER A 89 -27.81 -26.77 5.41
CA SER A 89 -29.15 -26.58 4.82
C SER A 89 -29.24 -25.25 4.09
N LYS A 90 -30.03 -25.22 3.01
CA LYS A 90 -30.29 -24.01 2.24
C LYS A 90 -31.04 -23.00 3.11
N PRO A 91 -30.61 -21.72 3.16
CA PRO A 91 -31.36 -20.66 3.81
C PRO A 91 -32.78 -20.51 3.21
N ARG A 92 -33.75 -20.17 4.07
CA ARG A 92 -35.15 -19.98 3.67
C ARG A 92 -35.27 -18.97 2.51
N THR A 93 -35.93 -19.37 1.43
CA THR A 93 -36.28 -18.49 0.31
C THR A 93 -37.64 -17.84 0.55
N CYS A 94 -37.70 -16.51 0.50
CA CYS A 94 -38.95 -15.75 0.62
C CYS A 94 -39.43 -15.30 -0.77
N GLY A 95 -40.74 -15.33 -1.02
CA GLY A 95 -41.32 -15.00 -2.32
C GLY A 95 -41.09 -13.54 -2.78
N ARG A 96 -40.81 -12.63 -1.85
CA ARG A 96 -40.40 -11.25 -2.13
C ARG A 96 -39.12 -10.95 -1.36
N GLN A 97 -38.00 -10.81 -2.06
CA GLN A 97 -36.76 -10.27 -1.51
C GLN A 97 -36.46 -8.93 -2.18
N THR A 98 -36.17 -7.91 -1.38
CA THR A 98 -35.83 -6.57 -1.86
C THR A 98 -34.32 -6.34 -1.98
N THR A 99 -33.51 -7.15 -1.30
CA THR A 99 -32.06 -6.93 -1.15
C THR A 99 -31.20 -8.00 -1.83
N ARG A 100 -31.79 -9.15 -2.21
CA ARG A 100 -31.06 -10.28 -2.81
C ARG A 100 -31.96 -11.05 -3.77
N SER A 101 -31.39 -11.60 -4.84
CA SER A 101 -32.10 -12.46 -5.79
C SER A 101 -32.25 -13.89 -5.27
N ASN A 102 -33.42 -14.50 -5.51
CA ASN A 102 -33.64 -15.93 -5.30
C ASN A 102 -32.92 -16.71 -6.40
N VAL A 103 -31.74 -17.26 -6.09
CA VAL A 103 -30.95 -18.03 -7.05
C VAL A 103 -31.58 -19.42 -7.26
N PRO A 104 -31.93 -19.82 -8.51
CA PRO A 104 -32.40 -21.17 -8.79
C PRO A 104 -31.25 -22.17 -8.58
N CYS A 105 -31.50 -23.17 -7.75
CA CYS A 105 -30.52 -24.19 -7.38
C CYS A 105 -31.23 -25.52 -7.10
N GLU A 106 -30.62 -26.62 -7.54
CA GLU A 106 -31.19 -27.97 -7.42
C GLU A 106 -30.71 -28.69 -6.15
N SER A 107 -29.53 -28.31 -5.63
CA SER A 107 -28.91 -28.88 -4.42
C SER A 107 -28.43 -27.77 -3.47
N THR A 108 -28.30 -28.10 -2.19
CA THR A 108 -27.63 -27.24 -1.18
C THR A 108 -26.20 -26.90 -1.60
N GLU A 109 -25.50 -27.83 -2.24
CA GLU A 109 -24.16 -27.61 -2.78
C GLU A 109 -24.17 -26.55 -3.90
N ASP A 110 -25.10 -26.69 -4.86
CA ASP A 110 -25.22 -25.78 -6.00
C ASP A 110 -25.62 -24.36 -5.55
N TYR A 111 -26.39 -24.25 -4.47
CA TYR A 111 -26.70 -22.97 -3.83
C TYR A 111 -25.43 -22.27 -3.34
N TYR A 112 -24.60 -22.94 -2.53
CA TYR A 112 -23.39 -22.33 -1.95
C TYR A 112 -22.34 -22.02 -3.01
N LYS A 113 -22.23 -22.86 -4.05
CA LYS A 113 -21.38 -22.60 -5.21
C LYS A 113 -21.74 -21.29 -5.90
N LYS A 114 -23.03 -21.11 -6.24
CA LYS A 114 -23.51 -19.91 -6.97
C LYS A 114 -23.56 -18.65 -6.12
N THR A 115 -23.74 -18.78 -4.81
CA THR A 115 -24.01 -17.62 -3.95
C THR A 115 -22.84 -17.16 -3.12
N ILE A 116 -21.87 -18.02 -2.86
CA ILE A 116 -20.68 -17.71 -2.06
C ILE A 116 -19.43 -17.89 -2.90
N ALA A 117 -19.18 -19.10 -3.41
CA ALA A 117 -17.90 -19.43 -4.04
C ALA A 117 -17.63 -18.60 -5.30
N ILE A 118 -18.58 -18.55 -6.25
CA ILE A 118 -18.43 -17.77 -7.48
C ILE A 118 -18.29 -16.26 -7.19
N PRO A 119 -19.20 -15.61 -6.43
CA PRO A 119 -19.06 -14.18 -6.14
C PRO A 119 -17.79 -13.82 -5.37
N LEU A 120 -17.34 -14.70 -4.46
CA LEU A 120 -16.09 -14.48 -3.72
C LEU A 120 -14.88 -14.52 -4.65
N LEU A 121 -14.80 -15.53 -5.54
CA LEU A 121 -13.71 -15.65 -6.51
C LEU A 121 -13.73 -14.50 -7.51
N ASP A 122 -14.91 -14.12 -8.03
CA ASP A 122 -15.07 -12.98 -8.93
C ASP A 122 -14.60 -11.68 -8.25
N HIS A 123 -14.93 -11.49 -6.97
CA HIS A 123 -14.45 -10.34 -6.20
C HIS A 123 -12.94 -10.38 -6.01
N MET A 124 -12.36 -11.51 -5.60
CA MET A 124 -10.91 -11.65 -5.44
C MET A 124 -10.16 -11.38 -6.75
N LEU A 125 -10.63 -11.93 -7.87
CA LEU A 125 -10.05 -11.66 -9.19
C LEU A 125 -10.16 -10.19 -9.57
N THR A 126 -11.32 -9.56 -9.30
CA THR A 126 -11.52 -8.12 -9.54
C THR A 126 -10.54 -7.28 -8.74
N GLU A 127 -10.37 -7.56 -7.45
CA GLU A 127 -9.43 -6.84 -6.59
C GLU A 127 -7.97 -7.05 -7.04
N MET A 128 -7.60 -8.29 -7.38
CA MET A 128 -6.26 -8.61 -7.88
C MET A 128 -5.96 -7.89 -9.20
N ASN A 129 -6.94 -7.82 -10.10
CA ASN A 129 -6.80 -7.12 -11.38
C ASN A 129 -6.81 -5.59 -11.22
N SER A 130 -7.61 -5.06 -10.29
CA SER A 130 -7.61 -3.63 -10.00
C SER A 130 -6.33 -3.16 -9.30
N ARG A 131 -5.73 -4.00 -8.44
CA ARG A 131 -4.56 -3.64 -7.64
C ARG A 131 -3.24 -3.83 -8.40
N PHE A 132 -3.17 -4.86 -9.25
CA PHE A 132 -2.01 -5.20 -10.06
C PHE A 132 -2.37 -5.12 -11.54
N GLY A 133 -2.85 -3.94 -11.97
CA GLY A 133 -3.22 -3.70 -13.35
C GLY A 133 -2.01 -3.49 -14.25
N ASP A 134 -2.29 -3.13 -15.49
CA ASP A 134 -1.27 -2.93 -16.53
C ASP A 134 -0.20 -1.91 -16.13
N LEU A 135 -0.57 -0.90 -15.34
CA LEU A 135 0.36 0.14 -14.90
C LEU A 135 1.43 -0.41 -13.96
N GLN A 136 1.07 -1.26 -13.00
CA GLN A 136 2.04 -1.87 -12.08
C GLN A 136 2.99 -2.81 -12.82
N ILE A 137 2.46 -3.59 -13.77
CA ILE A 137 3.27 -4.49 -14.61
C ILE A 137 4.25 -3.66 -15.45
N LYS A 138 3.80 -2.60 -16.12
CA LYS A 138 4.66 -1.70 -16.91
C LYS A 138 5.68 -0.96 -16.04
N ALA A 139 5.30 -0.50 -14.85
CA ALA A 139 6.22 0.10 -13.90
C ALA A 139 7.30 -0.88 -13.42
N SER A 140 6.94 -2.16 -13.26
CA SER A 140 7.88 -3.22 -12.88
C SER A 140 8.90 -3.55 -13.98
N MET A 141 8.55 -3.35 -15.26
CA MET A 141 9.51 -3.47 -16.36
C MET A 141 10.64 -2.46 -16.21
N GLY A 142 10.35 -1.24 -15.72
CA GLY A 142 11.37 -0.23 -15.42
C GLY A 142 12.37 -0.67 -14.33
N LEU A 143 11.95 -1.54 -13.40
CA LEU A 143 12.86 -2.10 -12.38
C LEU A 143 13.88 -3.09 -12.96
N GLN A 144 13.65 -3.64 -14.16
CA GLN A 144 14.60 -4.52 -14.83
C GLN A 144 15.90 -3.80 -15.26
N VAL A 145 15.90 -2.46 -15.25
CA VAL A 145 17.09 -1.63 -15.49
C VAL A 145 18.09 -1.70 -14.33
N ILE A 146 17.65 -2.14 -13.16
CA ILE A 146 18.50 -2.26 -11.97
C ILE A 146 19.56 -3.33 -12.20
N PRO A 147 20.85 -3.06 -11.95
CA PRO A 147 21.95 -3.96 -12.24
C PRO A 147 21.78 -5.41 -11.79
N ALA A 148 21.26 -5.65 -10.58
CA ALA A 148 20.98 -6.98 -10.06
C ALA A 148 19.91 -7.78 -10.85
N MET A 149 19.09 -7.11 -11.68
CA MET A 149 17.97 -7.68 -12.44
C MET A 149 18.27 -7.90 -13.93
N ILE A 150 19.35 -7.30 -14.44
CA ILE A 150 19.67 -7.24 -15.88
C ILE A 150 19.80 -8.62 -16.55
N GLY A 151 20.11 -9.66 -15.77
CA GLY A 151 20.30 -11.04 -16.27
C GLY A 151 19.07 -11.95 -16.23
N GLN A 152 17.95 -11.52 -15.64
CA GLN A 152 16.80 -12.41 -15.37
C GLN A 152 15.71 -12.39 -16.46
N SER A 153 15.66 -11.36 -17.31
CA SER A 153 14.60 -11.18 -18.31
C SER A 153 15.15 -10.93 -19.72
N SER A 154 14.52 -11.55 -20.72
CA SER A 154 14.86 -11.46 -22.14
C SER A 154 14.11 -10.36 -22.89
N THR A 155 13.04 -9.81 -22.32
CA THR A 155 12.16 -8.84 -23.01
C THR A 155 12.28 -7.47 -22.37
N THR A 156 13.16 -6.63 -22.92
CA THR A 156 13.28 -5.22 -22.58
C THR A 156 12.35 -4.40 -23.47
N ASP A 157 11.05 -4.51 -23.25
CA ASP A 157 10.10 -3.65 -23.95
C ASP A 157 9.81 -2.42 -23.09
N PHE A 158 10.52 -1.33 -23.37
CA PHE A 158 10.40 -0.05 -22.66
C PHE A 158 9.47 0.92 -23.40
N GLU A 159 8.60 0.43 -24.29
CA GLU A 159 7.64 1.25 -25.05
C GLU A 159 6.87 2.27 -24.17
N TYR A 160 6.52 1.88 -22.94
CA TYR A 160 5.80 2.77 -22.01
C TYR A 160 6.61 3.98 -21.54
N PHE A 161 7.94 3.90 -21.53
CA PHE A 161 8.79 4.99 -21.07
C PHE A 161 9.24 5.92 -22.21
N VAL A 162 9.03 5.54 -23.47
CA VAL A 162 9.55 6.24 -24.67
C VAL A 162 9.27 7.74 -24.66
N ASP A 163 8.06 8.15 -24.27
CA ASP A 163 7.67 9.57 -24.25
C ASP A 163 8.41 10.39 -23.19
N ASP A 164 8.90 9.76 -22.12
CA ASP A 164 9.59 10.40 -21.00
C ASP A 164 11.13 10.35 -21.14
N LEU A 165 11.65 9.68 -22.17
CA LEU A 165 13.09 9.52 -22.39
C LEU A 165 13.70 10.72 -23.13
N PRO A 166 14.91 11.15 -22.75
CA PRO A 166 15.61 12.23 -23.45
C PRO A 166 16.02 11.84 -24.88
N SER A 167 16.32 10.57 -25.14
CA SER A 167 16.71 10.08 -26.47
C SER A 167 16.31 8.61 -26.65
N PRO A 168 15.06 8.32 -27.03
CA PRO A 168 14.55 6.95 -27.11
C PRO A 168 15.32 6.06 -28.09
N SER A 169 15.81 6.63 -29.19
CA SER A 169 16.55 5.91 -30.23
C SER A 169 17.92 5.39 -29.79
N THR A 170 18.47 5.91 -28.69
CA THR A 170 19.77 5.49 -28.15
C THR A 170 19.64 4.53 -26.96
N LEU A 171 18.42 4.18 -26.56
CA LEU A 171 18.16 3.37 -25.37
C LEU A 171 18.77 1.96 -25.48
N GLU A 172 18.67 1.32 -26.64
CA GLU A 172 19.16 -0.05 -26.83
C GLU A 172 20.68 -0.15 -26.66
N GLN A 173 21.42 0.80 -27.26
CA GLN A 173 22.89 0.85 -27.15
C GLN A 173 23.33 1.22 -25.73
N GLU A 174 22.61 2.14 -25.09
CA GLU A 174 22.85 2.55 -23.72
C GLU A 174 22.62 1.38 -22.74
N MET A 175 21.53 0.63 -22.92
CA MET A 175 21.24 -0.58 -22.18
C MET A 175 22.34 -1.61 -22.38
N HIS A 176 22.81 -1.85 -23.61
CA HIS A 176 23.90 -2.78 -23.86
C HIS A 176 25.19 -2.40 -23.11
N MET A 177 25.58 -1.12 -23.16
CA MET A 177 26.73 -0.61 -22.39
C MET A 177 26.51 -0.73 -20.87
N TRP A 178 25.29 -0.50 -20.40
CA TRP A 178 24.91 -0.64 -19.00
C TRP A 178 25.01 -2.09 -18.53
N LYS A 179 24.54 -3.07 -19.33
CA LYS A 179 24.71 -4.50 -19.05
C LYS A 179 26.20 -4.86 -18.97
N LEU A 180 27.01 -4.37 -19.91
CA LEU A 180 28.44 -4.66 -19.95
C LEU A 180 29.20 -4.07 -18.75
N LYS A 181 28.82 -2.86 -18.30
CA LYS A 181 29.40 -2.21 -17.12
C LYS A 181 29.27 -3.11 -15.89
N TRP A 182 28.08 -3.66 -15.65
CA TRP A 182 27.79 -4.45 -14.45
C TRP A 182 28.08 -5.95 -14.60
N ALA A 183 28.35 -6.44 -15.82
CA ALA A 183 28.66 -7.86 -16.06
C ALA A 183 29.97 -8.32 -15.38
N ASN A 184 30.92 -7.39 -15.16
CA ASN A 184 32.22 -7.68 -14.55
C ASN A 184 32.30 -7.30 -13.06
N GLU A 185 31.23 -6.73 -12.51
CA GLU A 185 31.20 -6.25 -11.13
C GLU A 185 30.72 -7.37 -10.19
N SER A 186 31.38 -7.56 -9.05
CA SER A 186 31.07 -8.67 -8.14
C SER A 186 29.82 -8.44 -7.28
N ASP A 187 29.38 -7.18 -7.12
CA ASP A 187 28.23 -6.81 -6.28
C ASP A 187 27.39 -5.71 -6.96
N PRO A 188 26.49 -6.07 -7.89
CA PRO A 188 25.67 -5.11 -8.60
C PRO A 188 24.59 -4.49 -7.69
N PRO A 189 24.31 -3.18 -7.82
CA PRO A 189 23.24 -2.51 -7.09
C PRO A 189 21.89 -3.24 -7.20
N SER A 190 21.25 -3.50 -6.05
CA SER A 190 19.90 -4.09 -5.94
C SER A 190 18.81 -3.07 -5.60
N ASP A 191 19.21 -1.85 -5.23
CA ASP A 191 18.30 -0.76 -4.88
C ASP A 191 18.33 0.36 -5.92
N ILE A 192 17.16 0.96 -6.19
CA ILE A 192 17.01 2.07 -7.16
C ILE A 192 17.93 3.24 -6.79
N ILE A 193 18.04 3.57 -5.51
CA ILE A 193 18.84 4.72 -5.03
C ILE A 193 20.33 4.49 -5.31
N THR A 194 20.84 3.30 -4.97
CA THR A 194 22.24 2.95 -5.20
C THR A 194 22.56 2.83 -6.69
N ALA A 195 21.62 2.32 -7.49
CA ALA A 195 21.73 2.30 -8.94
C ALA A 195 21.78 3.72 -9.52
N LEU A 196 20.94 4.63 -9.03
CA LEU A 196 20.91 6.03 -9.46
C LEU A 196 22.18 6.80 -9.10
N GLN A 197 22.75 6.55 -7.91
CA GLN A 197 24.02 7.16 -7.50
C GLN A 197 25.20 6.73 -8.38
N ASN A 198 25.17 5.48 -8.85
CA ASN A 198 26.21 4.92 -9.73
C ASN A 198 25.92 5.13 -11.23
N CYS A 199 24.79 5.76 -11.57
CA CYS A 199 24.40 6.10 -12.93
C CYS A 199 24.82 7.54 -13.25
N SER A 200 25.70 7.70 -14.24
CA SER A 200 26.08 9.03 -14.73
C SER A 200 25.04 9.51 -15.72
N SER A 201 24.38 10.64 -15.43
CA SER A 201 23.40 11.25 -16.32
C SER A 201 23.96 11.71 -17.66
N ILE A 202 25.28 11.76 -17.81
CA ILE A 202 25.96 12.18 -19.05
C ILE A 202 26.23 10.97 -19.95
N ILE A 203 26.65 9.85 -19.35
CA ILE A 203 27.01 8.63 -20.09
C ILE A 203 25.76 7.79 -20.37
N PHE A 204 24.82 7.77 -19.41
CA PHE A 204 23.61 6.96 -19.44
C PHE A 204 22.36 7.84 -19.19
N PRO A 205 22.00 8.75 -20.11
CA PRO A 205 20.89 9.68 -19.91
C PRO A 205 19.51 8.99 -19.86
N ASN A 206 19.25 7.96 -20.67
CA ASN A 206 17.94 7.30 -20.69
C ASN A 206 17.76 6.36 -19.49
N VAL A 207 18.78 5.56 -19.16
CA VAL A 207 18.79 4.68 -17.99
C VAL A 207 18.65 5.50 -16.71
N HIS A 208 19.34 6.64 -16.62
CA HIS A 208 19.19 7.56 -15.49
C HIS A 208 17.76 8.09 -15.36
N GLN A 209 17.12 8.42 -16.48
CA GLN A 209 15.75 8.89 -16.49
C GLN A 209 14.76 7.79 -16.06
N ILE A 210 14.94 6.55 -16.56
CA ILE A 210 14.11 5.41 -16.15
C ILE A 210 14.26 5.14 -14.64
N LEU A 211 15.48 5.15 -14.11
CA LEU A 211 15.73 4.95 -12.68
C LEU A 211 15.07 6.05 -11.83
N LYS A 212 15.10 7.32 -12.29
CA LYS A 212 14.36 8.41 -11.62
C LYS A 212 12.86 8.17 -11.61
N ILE A 213 12.31 7.82 -12.78
CA ILE A 213 10.88 7.55 -12.93
C ILE A 213 10.46 6.41 -11.99
N CYS A 214 11.21 5.30 -11.99
CA CYS A 214 10.98 4.18 -11.09
C CYS A 214 11.07 4.57 -9.61
N GLY A 215 12.02 5.43 -9.24
CA GLY A 215 12.14 5.94 -7.87
C GLY A 215 11.00 6.87 -7.43
N THR A 216 10.25 7.44 -8.37
CA THR A 216 9.07 8.27 -8.07
C THR A 216 7.77 7.48 -8.03
N PHE A 217 7.72 6.31 -8.66
CA PHE A 217 6.53 5.48 -8.63
C PHE A 217 6.48 4.65 -7.34
N PRO A 218 5.34 4.64 -6.62
CA PRO A 218 5.10 3.62 -5.63
C PRO A 218 4.83 2.30 -6.36
N VAL A 219 5.89 1.52 -6.62
CA VAL A 219 5.76 0.23 -7.33
C VAL A 219 4.94 -0.77 -6.49
N THR A 220 4.94 -0.61 -5.16
CA THR A 220 4.13 -1.41 -4.24
C THR A 220 3.09 -0.55 -3.52
N SER A 221 1.88 -1.10 -3.40
CA SER A 221 0.81 -0.53 -2.56
C SER A 221 1.12 -0.50 -1.06
N CYS A 222 2.25 -1.07 -0.62
CA CYS A 222 2.70 -1.11 0.78
C CYS A 222 2.95 0.30 1.34
N GLU A 223 3.42 1.24 0.50
CA GLU A 223 3.58 2.65 0.91
C GLU A 223 2.24 3.33 1.21
N CYS A 224 1.21 3.00 0.43
CA CYS A 224 -0.15 3.42 0.69
C CYS A 224 -0.65 2.82 2.02
N GLU A 225 -0.35 1.56 2.33
CA GLU A 225 -0.75 0.92 3.60
C GLU A 225 -0.08 1.56 4.82
N ARG A 226 1.18 1.99 4.70
CA ARG A 226 1.89 2.72 5.77
C ARG A 226 1.31 4.12 5.98
N SER A 227 0.96 4.83 4.92
CA SER A 227 0.26 6.11 5.06
C SER A 227 -1.15 5.93 5.63
N ILE A 228 -1.84 4.83 5.31
CA ILE A 228 -3.14 4.45 5.89
C ILE A 228 -3.02 4.07 7.38
N SER A 229 -1.94 3.40 7.79
CA SER A 229 -1.72 3.08 9.21
C SER A 229 -1.43 4.34 10.03
N ARG A 230 -0.68 5.30 9.47
CA ARG A 230 -0.53 6.66 10.03
C ARG A 230 -1.87 7.40 10.07
N LEU A 231 -2.68 7.26 9.02
CA LEU A 231 -4.01 7.85 8.94
C LEU A 231 -4.95 7.28 10.02
N ARG A 232 -4.83 6.00 10.39
CA ARG A 232 -5.58 5.40 11.51
C ARG A 232 -5.25 6.04 12.87
N LEU A 233 -4.02 6.51 13.08
CA LEU A 233 -3.65 7.25 14.30
C LEU A 233 -4.33 8.62 14.37
N VAL A 234 -4.47 9.27 13.21
CA VAL A 234 -5.10 10.60 13.09
C VAL A 234 -6.63 10.51 13.07
N LYS A 235 -7.17 9.53 12.35
CA LYS A 235 -8.59 9.23 12.17
C LYS A 235 -8.99 8.09 13.10
N THR A 236 -9.22 8.44 14.36
CA THR A 236 -9.73 7.50 15.36
C THR A 236 -11.25 7.34 15.25
N TYR A 237 -11.75 6.17 15.69
CA TYR A 237 -13.20 5.86 15.68
C TYR A 237 -14.05 6.90 16.41
N LEU A 238 -13.53 7.49 17.49
CA LEU A 238 -14.18 8.55 18.26
C LEU A 238 -14.20 9.93 17.55
N ARG A 239 -13.50 10.07 16.42
CA ARG A 239 -13.32 11.34 15.69
C ARG A 239 -13.83 11.25 14.25
N SER A 240 -15.01 10.66 14.07
CA SER A 240 -15.64 10.38 12.77
C SER A 240 -16.23 11.61 12.04
N THR A 241 -16.36 12.76 12.71
CA THR A 241 -16.99 13.98 12.16
C THR A 241 -16.02 15.02 11.59
N MET A 242 -14.74 14.68 11.40
CA MET A 242 -13.75 15.62 10.89
C MET A 242 -13.87 15.83 9.37
N SER A 243 -13.82 17.10 8.92
CA SER A 243 -13.80 17.43 7.49
C SER A 243 -12.53 16.92 6.80
N THR A 244 -12.64 16.61 5.50
CA THR A 244 -11.52 16.15 4.66
C THR A 244 -10.35 17.12 4.67
N SER A 245 -10.61 18.43 4.56
CA SER A 245 -9.59 19.48 4.62
C SER A 245 -8.78 19.45 5.92
N ARG A 246 -9.45 19.25 7.06
CA ARG A 246 -8.77 19.16 8.36
C ARG A 246 -7.97 17.87 8.50
N LEU A 247 -8.48 16.76 7.97
CA LEU A 247 -7.76 15.48 7.93
C LEU A 247 -6.46 15.60 7.15
N SER A 248 -6.52 16.12 5.93
CA SER A 248 -5.33 16.29 5.07
C SER A 248 -4.29 17.19 5.72
N SER A 249 -4.74 18.30 6.33
CA SER A 249 -3.84 19.23 7.03
C SER A 249 -3.13 18.56 8.21
N LEU A 250 -3.85 17.76 9.00
CA LEU A 250 -3.30 17.09 10.18
C LEU A 250 -2.34 15.95 9.79
N ILE A 251 -2.64 15.23 8.72
CA ILE A 251 -1.73 14.22 8.16
C ILE A 251 -0.45 14.89 7.65
N MET A 252 -0.54 16.03 6.96
CA MET A 252 0.63 16.77 6.48
C MET A 252 1.54 17.20 7.65
N MET A 253 0.95 17.74 8.72
CA MET A 253 1.70 18.09 9.93
C MET A 253 2.35 16.86 10.59
N TYR A 254 1.67 15.72 10.58
CA TYR A 254 2.19 14.48 11.16
C TYR A 254 3.34 13.89 10.32
N ALA A 255 3.21 13.90 8.98
CA ALA A 255 4.23 13.43 8.06
C ALA A 255 5.51 14.28 8.15
N HIS A 256 5.36 15.60 8.24
CA HIS A 256 6.48 16.54 8.33
C HIS A 256 6.79 16.99 9.76
N ARG A 257 6.57 16.14 10.77
CA ARG A 257 6.77 16.50 12.19
C ARG A 257 8.22 16.93 12.51
N ASN A 258 9.18 16.47 11.72
CA ASN A 258 10.60 16.76 11.88
C ASN A 258 11.02 18.07 11.20
N MET A 259 10.11 18.72 10.47
CA MET A 259 10.35 20.02 9.85
C MET A 259 10.27 21.11 10.91
N THR A 260 11.35 21.85 11.10
CA THR A 260 11.37 22.99 12.03
C THR A 260 10.53 24.14 11.48
N VAL A 261 9.40 24.42 12.12
CA VAL A 261 8.52 25.53 11.73
C VAL A 261 8.92 26.78 12.51
N ASN A 262 9.24 27.88 11.81
CA ASN A 262 9.55 29.15 12.46
C ASN A 262 8.27 29.83 12.99
N PRO A 263 8.10 30.00 14.31
CA PRO A 263 6.87 30.56 14.87
C PRO A 263 6.59 31.99 14.39
N LYS A 264 7.63 32.80 14.16
CA LYS A 264 7.50 34.19 13.70
C LYS A 264 6.90 34.26 12.30
N GLU A 265 7.33 33.35 11.43
CA GLU A 265 6.82 33.26 10.06
C GLU A 265 5.36 32.84 10.06
N VAL A 266 4.97 31.87 10.91
CA VAL A 266 3.57 31.45 11.05
C VAL A 266 2.70 32.62 11.52
N VAL A 267 3.15 33.38 12.53
CA VAL A 267 2.41 34.56 13.01
C VAL A 267 2.27 35.60 11.91
N MET A 268 3.33 35.87 11.15
CA MET A 268 3.28 36.82 10.04
C MET A 268 2.37 36.35 8.90
N GLN A 269 2.38 35.07 8.56
CA GLN A 269 1.48 34.48 7.56
C GLN A 269 0.02 34.52 8.02
N TYR A 270 -0.24 34.21 9.29
CA TYR A 270 -1.56 34.35 9.88
C TYR A 270 -2.04 35.80 9.83
N ALA A 271 -1.13 36.74 10.10
CA ALA A 271 -1.41 38.16 10.09
C ALA A 271 -1.81 38.72 8.74
N ARG A 272 -1.08 38.33 7.70
CA ARG A 272 -1.41 38.68 6.32
C ARG A 272 -2.78 38.13 5.89
N ARG A 273 -3.15 36.93 6.36
CA ARG A 273 -4.42 36.27 5.99
C ARG A 273 -5.62 36.75 6.81
N ASN A 274 -5.42 37.25 8.02
CA ASN A 274 -6.50 37.65 8.94
C ASN A 274 -6.28 39.05 9.52
N PRO A 275 -6.21 40.10 8.69
CA PRO A 275 -5.89 41.47 9.15
C PRO A 275 -6.88 41.97 10.22
N ARG A 276 -8.16 41.63 10.09
CA ARG A 276 -9.22 42.03 11.04
C ARG A 276 -9.10 41.42 12.44
N ARG A 277 -8.36 40.32 12.61
CA ARG A 277 -8.20 39.64 13.91
C ARG A 277 -6.96 40.09 14.69
N ILE A 278 -6.12 40.93 14.09
CA ILE A 278 -4.87 41.43 14.68
C ILE A 278 -4.93 42.91 15.05
N VAL A 279 -5.93 43.62 14.55
CA VAL A 279 -6.27 44.92 15.11
C VAL A 279 -6.79 44.67 16.52
N LEU A 280 -5.93 44.87 17.52
CA LEU A 280 -6.38 45.13 18.88
C LEU A 280 -7.14 46.45 18.80
N PRO A 281 -8.45 46.50 19.09
CA PRO A 281 -9.11 47.78 19.28
C PRO A 281 -8.37 48.50 20.40
N ASP A 282 -7.85 49.68 20.11
CA ASP A 282 -7.14 50.52 21.07
C ASP A 282 -8.20 51.01 22.07
N ILE A 283 -8.30 50.34 23.22
CA ILE A 283 -9.33 50.63 24.26
C ILE A 283 -9.03 51.95 24.99
N LEU A 284 -7.98 52.68 24.57
CA LEU A 284 -7.53 53.94 25.16
C LEU A 284 -7.67 55.14 24.22
N VAL A 285 -8.34 54.96 23.08
CA VAL A 285 -8.71 56.05 22.16
C VAL A 285 -10.23 56.12 22.07
N ASP A 286 -10.87 56.47 23.18
CA ASP A 286 -12.21 57.04 23.27
C ASP A 286 -12.20 58.14 24.36
#